data_AF-A0A7X6VPP3-F1
#
_entry.id   AF-A0A7X6VPP3-F1
#
_cell.length_a   1.000
_cell.length_b   1.000
_cell.length_c   1.000
_cell.angle_alpha   90.00
_cell.angle_beta   90.00
_cell.angle_gamma   90.00
#
_symmetry.space_group_name_H-M   'P 1'
#
loop_
_entity.id
_entity.type
_entity.pdbx_description
1 polymer ?
#
loop_
_entity_poly.entity_id
_entity_poly.type
_entity_poly.pdbx_seq_one_letter_code
_entity_poly.pdbx_strand_id
1 'polypeptide(L)'
;MKLFKKYGSFIALLFGVVAIVLLFVAPGLYSKDPMIGKNVLADINAFQTIFGHENPKFEFNILGFVAVLLLVLGLAARFVPLKNKYKYLISAVLLLLAGIFLFVYPNTIPKNILSDLFDNGLGVPLIISGILTILAALSDGALMLLSGKKA
;
A
#
# COMPACT_ATOMS: atom_id res chain seq x y z
N MET A 1 -3.85 26.49 -4.99
CA MET A 1 -2.52 25.96 -5.40
C MET A 1 -1.40 26.21 -4.38
N LYS A 2 -1.21 27.42 -3.82
CA LYS A 2 -0.10 27.69 -2.87
C LYS A 2 -0.09 26.75 -1.65
N LEU A 3 -1.26 26.49 -1.05
CA LEU A 3 -1.40 25.55 0.08
C LEU A 3 -1.02 24.11 -0.30
N PHE A 4 -1.46 23.61 -1.45
CA PHE A 4 -1.12 22.26 -1.91
C PHE A 4 0.38 22.12 -2.25
N LYS A 5 1.03 23.16 -2.77
CA LYS A 5 2.49 23.14 -2.96
C LYS A 5 3.26 23.06 -1.63
N LYS A 6 2.68 23.57 -0.53
CA LYS A 6 3.26 23.53 0.82
C LYS A 6 3.00 22.21 1.55
N TYR A 7 1.78 21.68 1.46
CA TYR A 7 1.35 20.51 2.25
C TYR A 7 1.09 19.23 1.44
N GLY A 8 1.10 19.29 0.10
CA GLY A 8 0.81 18.14 -0.75
C GLY A 8 1.76 16.97 -0.52
N SER A 9 3.03 17.25 -0.22
CA SER A 9 4.01 16.19 0.08
C SER A 9 3.66 15.47 1.38
N PHE A 10 3.06 16.16 2.35
CA PHE A 10 2.59 15.57 3.60
C PHE A 10 1.34 14.72 3.36
N ILE A 11 0.39 15.22 2.55
CA ILE A 11 -0.83 14.48 2.17
C ILE A 11 -0.46 13.16 1.47
N ALA A 12 0.47 13.21 0.52
CA ALA A 12 0.93 12.03 -0.19
C ALA A 12 1.65 11.03 0.73
N LEU A 13 2.24 11.51 1.84
CA LEU A 13 2.93 10.67 2.84
C LEU A 13 1.91 10.03 3.76
N LEU A 14 0.92 10.80 4.19
CA LEU A 14 -0.20 10.33 4.98
C LEU A 14 -0.92 9.18 4.26
N PHE A 15 -1.27 9.35 2.98
CA PHE A 15 -1.91 8.27 2.21
C PHE A 15 -1.06 7.00 2.11
N GLY A 16 0.25 7.14 1.86
CA GLY A 16 1.15 6.00 1.79
C GLY A 16 1.32 5.27 3.13
N VAL A 17 1.46 6.02 4.22
CA VAL A 17 1.57 5.44 5.56
C VAL A 17 0.27 4.73 5.95
N VAL A 18 -0.89 5.33 5.68
CA VAL A 18 -2.18 4.67 5.92
C VAL A 18 -2.33 3.42 5.05
N ALA A 19 -1.85 3.42 3.80
CA ALA A 19 -1.86 2.23 2.95
C ALA A 19 -1.01 1.09 3.55
N ILE A 20 0.18 1.41 4.08
CA ILE A 20 1.03 0.43 4.79
C ILE A 20 0.30 -0.10 6.02
N VAL A 21 -0.26 0.79 6.86
CA VAL A 21 -1.01 0.38 8.06
C VAL A 21 -2.18 -0.53 7.70
N LEU A 22 -2.94 -0.22 6.65
CA LEU A 22 -4.04 -1.08 6.20
C LEU A 22 -3.58 -2.43 5.66
N LEU A 23 -2.40 -2.51 5.02
CA LEU A 23 -1.85 -3.78 4.58
C LEU A 23 -1.42 -4.65 5.76
N PHE A 24 -0.77 -4.09 6.78
CA PHE A 24 -0.14 -4.89 7.84
C PHE A 24 -0.93 -4.99 9.13
N VAL A 25 -1.74 -3.99 9.48
CA VAL A 25 -2.42 -3.89 10.78
C VAL A 25 -3.90 -4.27 10.66
N ALA A 26 -4.59 -3.84 9.59
CA ALA A 26 -6.02 -4.11 9.46
C ALA A 26 -6.35 -5.62 9.45
N PRO A 27 -5.59 -6.50 8.75
CA PRO A 27 -5.89 -7.94 8.75
C PRO A 27 -5.79 -8.56 10.17
N GLY A 28 -4.92 -8.03 11.04
CA GLY A 28 -4.83 -8.42 12.45
C GLY A 28 -5.97 -7.90 13.34
N LEU A 29 -6.69 -6.85 12.91
CA LEU A 29 -7.85 -6.28 13.62
C LEU A 29 -9.18 -6.93 13.19
N TYR A 30 -9.25 -7.46 11.96
CA TYR A 30 -10.44 -8.15 11.43
C TYR A 30 -10.46 -9.64 11.69
N SER A 31 -9.39 -10.20 12.29
CA SER A 31 -9.41 -11.56 12.85
C SER A 31 -10.46 -11.62 13.95
N LYS A 32 -11.62 -12.21 13.64
CA LYS A 32 -12.73 -12.35 14.58
C LYS A 32 -12.36 -13.34 15.68
N ASP A 33 -11.89 -12.85 16.82
CA ASP A 33 -12.03 -13.59 18.07
C ASP A 33 -12.47 -12.65 19.21
N PRO A 34 -13.60 -12.92 19.88
CA PRO A 34 -14.09 -12.08 20.95
C PRO A 34 -13.38 -12.46 22.26
N MET A 35 -12.95 -11.43 22.98
CA MET A 35 -12.47 -11.45 24.37
C MET A 35 -10.96 -11.63 24.59
N ILE A 36 -10.39 -10.54 25.15
CA ILE A 36 -9.37 -10.52 26.20
C ILE A 36 -8.80 -11.89 26.57
N GLY A 37 -7.56 -12.14 26.15
CA GLY A 37 -6.65 -13.05 26.83
C GLY A 37 -6.80 -14.54 26.49
N LYS A 38 -6.23 -14.95 25.34
CA LYS A 38 -5.31 -16.10 25.19
C LYS A 38 -5.11 -16.40 23.69
N ASN A 39 -3.87 -16.23 23.21
CA ASN A 39 -3.26 -16.99 22.13
C ASN A 39 -3.99 -17.16 20.78
N VAL A 40 -4.34 -16.08 20.07
CA VAL A 40 -4.69 -16.18 18.62
C VAL A 40 -4.15 -14.96 17.88
N LEU A 41 -2.88 -15.02 17.48
CA LEU A 41 -2.20 -14.03 16.62
C LEU A 41 -2.06 -14.51 15.17
N ALA A 42 -2.78 -15.56 14.77
CA ALA A 42 -2.75 -16.10 13.43
C ALA A 42 -4.19 -16.51 13.10
N ASP A 43 -4.73 -16.20 11.92
CA ASP A 43 -4.37 -17.11 10.83
C ASP A 43 -4.39 -16.56 9.41
N ILE A 44 -4.75 -15.29 9.17
CA ILE A 44 -4.59 -14.71 7.82
C ILE A 44 -4.29 -13.20 7.91
N ASN A 45 -3.02 -12.85 8.04
CA ASN A 45 -2.54 -11.47 7.87
C ASN A 45 -2.20 -11.22 6.39
N ALA A 46 -2.35 -9.99 5.84
CA ALA A 46 -1.92 -9.76 4.44
C ALA A 46 -0.41 -9.95 4.26
N PHE A 47 0.37 -9.88 5.35
CA PHE A 47 1.75 -10.36 5.38
C PHE A 47 1.83 -11.87 5.05
N GLN A 48 1.01 -12.71 5.67
CA GLN A 48 0.97 -14.15 5.36
C GLN A 48 0.45 -14.39 3.93
N THR A 49 -0.51 -13.59 3.44
CA THR A 49 -0.99 -13.66 2.05
C THR A 49 0.13 -13.31 1.05
N ILE A 50 0.94 -12.28 1.34
CA ILE A 50 2.00 -11.80 0.44
C ILE A 50 3.27 -12.66 0.55
N PHE A 51 3.67 -13.02 1.77
CA PHE A 51 4.94 -13.68 2.04
C PHE A 51 4.82 -15.20 2.20
N GLY A 52 3.60 -15.76 2.22
CA GLY A 52 3.36 -17.20 2.35
C GLY A 52 3.83 -17.81 3.67
N HIS A 53 3.94 -17.01 4.73
CA HIS A 53 4.47 -17.48 6.01
C HIS A 53 3.37 -18.16 6.84
N GLU A 54 3.69 -19.31 7.43
CA GLU A 54 2.90 -20.06 8.42
C GLU A 54 1.57 -20.69 7.99
N ASN A 55 1.08 -20.44 6.77
CA ASN A 55 -0.16 -21.06 6.28
C ASN A 55 0.08 -21.79 4.95
N PRO A 56 -0.05 -23.14 4.90
CA PRO A 56 0.23 -23.93 3.69
C PRO A 56 -0.73 -23.63 2.53
N LYS A 57 -1.79 -22.86 2.76
CA LYS A 57 -2.70 -22.37 1.70
C LYS A 57 -2.14 -21.17 0.94
N PHE A 58 -1.17 -20.45 1.49
CA PHE A 58 -0.60 -19.24 0.86
C PHE A 58 0.85 -19.48 0.45
N GLU A 59 1.10 -19.50 -0.85
CA GLU A 59 2.46 -19.49 -1.40
C GLU A 59 3.01 -18.07 -1.45
N PHE A 60 4.34 -17.94 -1.39
CA PHE A 60 5.01 -16.65 -1.54
C PHE A 60 4.61 -15.98 -2.86
N ASN A 61 4.04 -14.78 -2.77
CA ASN A 61 3.57 -14.06 -3.94
C ASN A 61 4.53 -12.92 -4.30
N ILE A 62 5.33 -13.18 -5.34
CA ILE A 62 6.33 -12.24 -5.87
C ILE A 62 5.69 -10.89 -6.23
N LEU A 63 4.48 -10.88 -6.78
CA LEU A 63 3.80 -9.64 -7.18
C LEU A 63 3.47 -8.78 -5.97
N GLY A 64 2.93 -9.39 -4.91
CA GLY A 64 2.64 -8.70 -3.65
C GLY A 64 3.92 -8.15 -3.00
N PHE A 65 4.99 -8.94 -3.00
CA PHE A 65 6.28 -8.51 -2.47
C PHE A 65 6.84 -7.30 -3.24
N VAL A 66 6.85 -7.37 -4.57
CA VAL A 66 7.29 -6.27 -5.43
C VAL A 66 6.41 -5.04 -5.22
N ALA A 67 5.10 -5.20 -5.04
CA ALA A 67 4.19 -4.08 -4.78
C ALA A 67 4.52 -3.36 -3.46
N VAL A 68 4.75 -4.11 -2.39
CA VAL A 68 5.18 -3.56 -1.09
C VAL A 68 6.54 -2.87 -1.19
N LEU A 69 7.49 -3.49 -1.89
CA LEU A 69 8.82 -2.90 -2.10
C LEU A 69 8.71 -1.56 -2.84
N LEU A 70 7.93 -1.50 -3.92
CA LEU A 70 7.69 -0.28 -4.69
C LEU A 70 6.97 0.80 -3.87
N LEU A 71 6.02 0.42 -3.00
CA LEU A 71 5.34 1.33 -2.08
C LEU A 71 6.36 1.98 -1.13
N VAL A 72 7.20 1.16 -0.47
CA VAL A 72 8.22 1.64 0.46
C VAL A 72 9.25 2.51 -0.25
N LEU A 73 9.77 2.07 -1.40
CA LEU A 73 10.72 2.84 -2.19
C LEU A 73 10.12 4.15 -2.72
N GLY A 74 8.86 4.14 -3.12
CA GLY A 74 8.12 5.33 -3.55
C GLY A 74 8.05 6.37 -2.44
N LEU A 75 7.67 5.97 -1.23
CA LEU A 75 7.66 6.86 -0.08
C LEU A 75 9.07 7.35 0.29
N ALA A 76 10.06 6.46 0.25
CA ALA A 76 11.45 6.79 0.54
C ALA A 76 12.07 7.76 -0.50
N ALA A 77 11.65 7.69 -1.77
CA ALA A 77 12.16 8.50 -2.87
C ALA A 77 12.03 10.02 -2.59
N ARG A 78 11.08 10.42 -1.74
CA ARG A 78 10.89 11.82 -1.33
C ARG A 78 12.02 12.39 -0.48
N PHE A 79 12.78 11.52 0.20
CA PHE A 79 13.89 11.90 1.06
C PHE A 79 15.24 11.88 0.34
N VAL A 80 15.30 11.38 -0.90
CA VAL A 80 16.52 11.34 -1.69
C VAL A 80 16.91 12.78 -2.08
N PRO A 81 18.20 13.18 -1.96
CA PRO A 81 18.66 14.53 -2.26
C PRO A 81 18.72 14.82 -3.78
N LEU A 82 17.56 14.84 -4.42
CA LEU A 82 17.36 15.18 -5.84
C LEU A 82 16.57 16.48 -5.97
N LYS A 83 16.60 17.10 -7.16
CA LYS A 83 15.74 18.26 -7.44
C LYS A 83 14.27 17.87 -7.26
N ASN A 84 13.48 18.78 -6.68
CA ASN A 84 12.07 18.55 -6.31
C ASN A 84 11.23 17.95 -7.46
N LYS A 85 11.44 18.38 -8.70
CA LYS A 85 10.73 17.82 -9.86
C LYS A 85 10.98 16.31 -10.02
N TYR A 86 12.23 15.88 -9.92
CA TYR A 86 12.62 14.47 -10.14
C TYR A 86 12.23 13.58 -8.95
N LYS A 87 12.40 14.05 -7.71
CA LYS A 87 12.01 13.25 -6.54
C LYS A 87 10.51 12.95 -6.53
N TYR A 88 9.67 13.95 -6.86
CA TYR A 88 8.22 13.75 -6.94
C TYR A 88 7.82 12.89 -8.14
N LEU A 89 8.53 13.00 -9.27
CA LEU A 89 8.29 12.13 -10.42
C LEU A 89 8.59 10.66 -10.09
N ILE A 90 9.76 10.38 -9.54
CA ILE A 90 10.18 9.02 -9.18
C ILE A 90 9.22 8.44 -8.15
N SER A 91 8.91 9.20 -7.10
CA SER A 91 7.91 8.82 -6.10
C SER A 91 6.55 8.51 -6.73
N ALA A 92 6.04 9.39 -7.60
CA ALA A 92 4.76 9.19 -8.28
C ALA A 92 4.75 7.92 -9.14
N VAL A 93 5.81 7.65 -9.90
CA VAL A 93 5.90 6.45 -10.75
C VAL A 93 5.95 5.18 -9.89
N LEU A 94 6.80 5.15 -8.86
CA LEU A 94 6.92 3.99 -7.98
C LEU A 94 5.61 3.69 -7.23
N LEU A 95 4.98 4.73 -6.68
CA LEU A 95 3.68 4.60 -6.01
C LEU A 95 2.58 4.19 -6.99
N LEU A 96 2.56 4.73 -8.21
CA LEU A 96 1.55 4.33 -9.20
C LEU A 96 1.66 2.84 -9.53
N LEU A 97 2.87 2.34 -9.78
CA LEU A 97 3.13 0.92 -10.04
C LEU A 97 2.76 0.05 -8.83
N ALA A 98 3.14 0.48 -7.63
CA ALA A 98 2.76 -0.21 -6.40
C ALA A 98 1.23 -0.32 -6.24
N GLY A 99 0.52 0.79 -6.45
CA GLY A 99 -0.94 0.83 -6.36
C GLY A 99 -1.63 -0.05 -7.39
N ILE A 100 -1.14 -0.07 -8.64
CA ILE A 100 -1.63 -0.97 -9.68
C ILE A 100 -1.41 -2.43 -9.28
N PHE A 101 -0.22 -2.79 -8.82
CA PHE A 101 0.07 -4.17 -8.41
C PHE A 101 -0.76 -4.59 -7.21
N LEU A 102 -0.94 -3.73 -6.20
CA LEU A 102 -1.85 -4.00 -5.07
C LEU A 102 -3.31 -4.17 -5.52
N PHE A 103 -3.75 -3.41 -6.53
CA PHE A 103 -5.10 -3.52 -7.07
C PHE A 103 -5.32 -4.80 -7.89
N VAL A 104 -4.31 -5.26 -8.62
CA VAL A 104 -4.36 -6.47 -9.45
C VAL A 104 -4.04 -7.74 -8.64
N TYR A 105 -3.34 -7.60 -7.51
CA TYR A 105 -2.92 -8.69 -6.63
C TYR A 105 -4.05 -9.68 -6.25
N PRO A 106 -5.29 -9.26 -5.93
CA PRO A 106 -6.40 -10.18 -5.67
C PRO A 106 -6.61 -11.22 -6.78
N ASN A 107 -6.36 -10.86 -8.05
CA ASN A 107 -6.52 -11.75 -9.19
C ASN A 107 -5.43 -12.83 -9.31
N THR A 108 -4.33 -12.67 -8.57
CA THR A 108 -3.24 -13.66 -8.52
C THR A 108 -3.47 -14.74 -7.46
N ILE A 109 -4.51 -14.58 -6.63
CA ILE A 109 -4.87 -15.50 -5.57
C ILE A 109 -5.90 -16.51 -6.13
N PRO A 110 -5.75 -17.82 -5.86
CA PRO A 110 -6.76 -18.82 -6.22
C PRO A 110 -8.16 -18.44 -5.71
N LYS A 111 -9.20 -18.65 -6.54
CA LYS A 111 -10.57 -18.15 -6.25
C LYS A 111 -11.16 -18.61 -4.91
N ASN A 112 -10.85 -19.84 -4.50
CA ASN A 112 -11.25 -20.42 -3.22
C ASN A 112 -10.63 -19.71 -2.02
N ILE A 113 -9.40 -19.20 -2.16
CA ILE A 113 -8.71 -18.42 -1.13
C ILE A 113 -9.16 -16.95 -1.19
N LEU A 114 -9.44 -16.46 -2.38
CA LEU A 114 -9.96 -15.11 -2.58
C LEU A 114 -11.33 -14.92 -1.94
N SER A 115 -12.25 -15.87 -2.09
CA SER A 115 -13.55 -15.83 -1.40
C SER A 115 -13.37 -15.80 0.11
N ASP A 116 -12.49 -16.65 0.66
CA ASP A 116 -12.18 -16.68 2.09
C ASP A 116 -11.63 -15.32 2.57
N LEU A 117 -10.80 -14.64 1.77
CA LEU A 117 -10.27 -13.31 2.11
C LEU A 117 -11.37 -12.25 2.15
N PHE A 118 -12.33 -12.27 1.24
CA PHE A 118 -13.43 -11.29 1.25
C PHE A 118 -14.47 -11.59 2.32
N ASP A 119 -14.81 -12.86 2.53
CA ASP A 119 -15.77 -13.30 3.55
C ASP A 119 -15.27 -13.03 4.98
N ASN A 120 -13.94 -13.07 5.17
CA ASN A 120 -13.28 -12.69 6.42
C ASN A 120 -12.92 -11.19 6.52
N GLY A 121 -13.28 -10.37 5.53
CA GLY A 121 -13.07 -8.92 5.56
C GLY A 121 -11.62 -8.47 5.30
N LEU A 122 -10.74 -9.37 4.85
CA LEU A 122 -9.31 -9.14 4.61
C LEU A 122 -9.00 -8.65 3.19
N GLY A 123 -9.89 -8.91 2.22
CA GLY A 123 -9.75 -8.42 0.83
C GLY A 123 -9.99 -6.90 0.70
N VAL A 124 -10.81 -6.32 1.56
CA VAL A 124 -11.17 -4.90 1.54
C VAL A 124 -9.96 -4.00 1.88
N PRO A 125 -9.20 -4.23 2.97
CA PRO A 125 -7.98 -3.48 3.25
C PRO A 125 -6.97 -3.45 2.11
N LEU A 126 -6.84 -4.56 1.37
CA LEU A 126 -5.90 -4.67 0.25
C LEU A 126 -6.31 -3.75 -0.91
N ILE A 127 -7.59 -3.75 -1.31
CA ILE A 127 -8.11 -2.83 -2.34
C ILE A 127 -7.95 -1.37 -1.89
N ILE A 128 -8.32 -1.05 -0.64
CA ILE A 128 -8.23 0.32 -0.12
C ILE A 128 -6.77 0.78 -0.09
N SER A 129 -5.83 -0.07 0.30
CA SER A 129 -4.41 0.24 0.28
C SER A 129 -3.89 0.56 -1.14
N GLY A 130 -4.36 -0.18 -2.15
CA GLY A 130 -4.06 0.10 -3.55
C GLY A 130 -4.58 1.48 -3.97
N ILE A 131 -5.83 1.82 -3.63
CA ILE A 131 -6.43 3.12 -3.94
C ILE A 131 -5.65 4.25 -3.27
N LEU A 132 -5.36 4.14 -1.96
CA LEU A 132 -4.60 5.17 -1.24
C LEU A 132 -3.20 5.36 -1.82
N THR A 133 -2.56 4.28 -2.26
CA THR A 133 -1.27 4.32 -2.92
C THR A 133 -1.34 5.07 -4.25
N ILE A 134 -2.41 4.87 -5.05
CA ILE A 134 -2.66 5.63 -6.28
C ILE A 134 -2.93 7.12 -5.96
N LEU A 135 -3.69 7.43 -4.91
CA LEU A 135 -3.92 8.81 -4.49
C LEU A 135 -2.63 9.51 -4.04
N ALA A 136 -1.73 8.78 -3.37
CA ALA A 136 -0.39 9.26 -3.05
C ALA A 136 0.42 9.56 -4.31
N ALA A 137 0.37 8.67 -5.31
CA ALA A 137 1.02 8.86 -6.60
C ALA A 137 0.50 10.09 -7.35
N LEU A 138 -0.82 10.28 -7.41
CA LEU A 138 -1.45 11.45 -8.03
C LEU A 138 -1.05 12.74 -7.32
N SER A 139 -0.96 12.73 -5.99
CA SER A 139 -0.53 13.87 -5.19
C SER A 139 0.91 14.27 -5.52
N ASP A 140 1.82 13.30 -5.62
CA ASP A 140 3.20 13.56 -6.04
C ASP A 140 3.31 13.99 -7.51
N GLY A 141 2.52 13.40 -8.40
CA GLY A 141 2.44 13.83 -9.80
C GLY A 141 2.02 15.30 -9.92
N ALA A 142 1.03 15.72 -9.13
CA ALA A 142 0.63 17.12 -9.06
C ALA A 142 1.75 18.02 -8.52
N LEU A 143 2.47 17.60 -7.46
CA LEU A 143 3.61 18.34 -6.94
C LEU A 143 4.76 18.46 -7.93
N MET A 144 5.01 17.41 -8.72
CA MET A 144 6.00 17.41 -9.80
C MET A 144 5.68 18.48 -10.85
N LEU A 145 4.42 18.56 -11.30
CA LEU A 145 3.96 19.59 -12.24
C LEU A 145 4.10 21.01 -11.65
N LEU A 146 3.76 21.18 -10.37
CA LEU A 146 3.85 22.45 -9.65
C LEU A 146 5.28 22.89 -9.30
N SER A 147 6.22 21.93 -9.25
CA SER A 147 7.64 22.18 -9.00
C SER A 147 8.39 22.59 -10.27
N GLY A 148 7.85 22.27 -11.46
CA GLY A 148 8.41 22.66 -12.74
C GLY A 148 7.99 24.05 -13.23
N LYS A 149 6.86 24.59 -12.75
CA LYS A 149 6.46 25.97 -13.04
C LYS A 149 7.27 26.93 -12.15
N LYS A 150 8.18 27.69 -12.78
CA LYS A 150 8.74 28.90 -12.16
C LYS A 150 7.57 29.81 -11.76
N ALA A 151 7.61 30.31 -10.53
CA ALA A 151 6.73 31.40 -10.10
C ALA A 151 7.08 32.67 -10.89
#